data_AF-A0A366XV93-F1
#
_entry.id   AF-A0A366XV93-F1
#
_cell.length_a   1.000
_cell.length_b   1.000
_cell.length_c   1.000
_cell.angle_alpha   90.00
_cell.angle_beta   90.00
_cell.angle_gamma   90.00
#
_symmetry.space_group_name_H-M   'P 1'
#
loop_
_entity.id
_entity.type
_entity.pdbx_description
1 polymer ?
#
loop_
_entity_poly.entity_id
_entity_poly.type
_entity_poly.pdbx_seq_one_letter_code
_entity_poly.pdbx_strand_id
1 'polypeptide(L)'
;MWMSGSDFFMAKNMGCLFVRRNMKARVLKFHFQLKVIKMGYKVVIADDEKIILKNLTRIIDWHGLNCEIIGTAQNGQEVMEILENEQADLLLTDISMPEMSGIELLKTLNKLDSKPVVILISGYDDFEYAKEGLKNNAFDYILKPIDYDELEECVKRALHKLKEQKVSAYEQEKYGIYELITLGKADDSINNKRAIYFSMIVKNYKEDIEAVFTKNKDFLSKWNPNFFVYKLSDKEVIVVVEMANHFINEAADITEAFSQQLLDGGSNQCIISIGKVVEQLFDIKQSVDAAKELLKYENYISGNVLTEERLKEEYKPSQSAAEMMEEAIEYIRNNFQTDLGVEQAAEKVGLSVSYFSLLFKQKTGLTFLDYLTNVRMEYACLFLKNTDLKTYEIAEKVGYIDQRYFSQVFKRKMNQTPSQYRKSVKNK
;
A
#
# COMPACT_ATOMS: atom_id res chain seq x y z
N MET A 1 6.27 8.26 21.73
CA MET A 1 6.37 9.61 21.16
C MET A 1 6.74 9.42 19.70
N TRP A 2 5.82 9.78 18.81
CA TRP A 2 5.90 9.88 17.34
C TRP A 2 7.14 9.23 16.68
N MET A 3 6.89 8.15 15.92
CA MET A 3 7.84 7.58 14.98
C MET A 3 8.39 8.71 14.10
N SER A 4 9.70 8.96 14.14
CA SER A 4 10.32 9.97 13.29
C SER A 4 10.45 9.45 11.86
N GLY A 5 10.08 10.28 10.88
CA GLY A 5 10.02 9.94 9.45
C GLY A 5 11.33 9.54 8.75
N SER A 6 12.43 9.34 9.47
CA SER A 6 13.70 8.83 8.93
C SER A 6 13.74 7.31 8.82
N ASP A 7 13.12 6.57 9.75
CA ASP A 7 13.17 5.10 9.78
C ASP A 7 12.24 4.48 8.73
N PHE A 8 11.19 5.21 8.37
CA PHE A 8 10.30 4.90 7.24
C PHE A 8 10.98 5.15 5.88
N PHE A 9 11.99 6.04 5.83
CA PHE A 9 12.67 6.44 4.59
C PHE A 9 13.63 5.35 4.08
N MET A 10 14.23 4.57 4.97
CA MET A 10 15.05 3.41 4.58
C MET A 10 14.20 2.23 4.07
N ALA A 11 13.01 2.01 4.65
CA ALA A 11 12.06 1.02 4.16
C ALA A 11 11.45 1.41 2.79
N LYS A 12 11.21 2.70 2.54
CA LYS A 12 10.75 3.23 1.24
C LYS A 12 11.71 2.94 0.09
N ASN A 13 13.01 2.84 0.34
CA ASN A 13 14.01 2.56 -0.71
C ASN A 13 14.33 1.07 -0.88
N MET A 14 13.85 0.17 0.00
CA MET A 14 14.14 -1.27 -0.02
C MET A 14 12.91 -2.19 -0.09
N GLY A 15 11.68 -1.67 -0.18
CA GLY A 15 10.49 -2.49 -0.50
C GLY A 15 10.08 -3.54 0.55
N CYS A 16 10.44 -3.37 1.82
CA CYS A 16 10.18 -4.35 2.87
C CYS A 16 9.45 -3.75 4.08
N LEU A 17 8.33 -4.37 4.51
CA LEU A 17 7.55 -3.99 5.69
C LEU A 17 7.34 -5.24 6.59
N PHE A 18 7.77 -5.17 7.85
CA PHE A 18 7.67 -6.27 8.83
C PHE A 18 6.79 -5.87 10.01
N VAL A 19 5.85 -6.73 10.43
CA VAL A 19 4.96 -6.42 11.56
C VAL A 19 4.71 -7.60 12.52
N ARG A 20 4.62 -7.34 13.83
CA ARG A 20 4.48 -8.37 14.90
C ARG A 20 3.67 -7.87 16.12
N ARG A 21 2.72 -8.67 16.66
CA ARG A 21 2.28 -8.63 18.09
C ARG A 21 1.50 -9.88 18.56
N ASN A 22 1.59 -10.19 19.87
CA ASN A 22 0.97 -11.28 20.66
C ASN A 22 -0.54 -10.98 20.96
N MET A 23 -1.55 -11.88 21.12
CA MET A 23 -1.70 -13.15 21.88
C MET A 23 -3.11 -13.81 21.62
N LYS A 24 -3.20 -15.16 21.69
CA LYS A 24 -4.33 -16.12 21.99
C LYS A 24 -5.78 -15.99 21.41
N ALA A 25 -6.22 -17.00 20.61
CA ALA A 25 -7.50 -17.79 20.75
C ALA A 25 -7.70 -18.85 19.63
N ARG A 26 -8.67 -19.78 19.81
CA ARG A 26 -8.88 -21.13 19.17
C ARG A 26 -9.99 -21.19 18.08
N VAL A 27 -9.72 -21.97 17.01
CA VAL A 27 -10.51 -22.95 16.17
C VAL A 27 -11.93 -22.61 15.62
N LEU A 28 -12.17 -22.71 14.29
CA LEU A 28 -13.00 -23.75 13.59
C LEU A 28 -13.16 -23.58 12.05
N LYS A 29 -13.35 -24.73 11.36
CA LYS A 29 -13.52 -25.03 9.91
C LYS A 29 -14.48 -24.11 9.13
N PHE A 30 -14.25 -23.84 7.83
CA PHE A 30 -15.34 -23.71 6.82
C PHE A 30 -14.92 -23.93 5.34
N HIS A 31 -15.90 -24.38 4.54
CA HIS A 31 -15.89 -24.63 3.09
C HIS A 31 -15.64 -23.35 2.27
N PHE A 32 -14.92 -23.47 1.15
CA PHE A 32 -14.58 -22.37 0.25
C PHE A 32 -15.54 -22.30 -0.95
N GLN A 33 -16.26 -21.20 -1.11
CA GLN A 33 -16.93 -20.79 -2.35
C GLN A 33 -16.20 -19.54 -2.85
N LEU A 34 -15.71 -19.58 -4.10
CA LEU A 34 -15.08 -18.46 -4.81
C LEU A 34 -16.02 -17.23 -4.78
N LYS A 35 -15.61 -16.18 -4.05
CA LYS A 35 -16.33 -14.92 -3.95
C LYS A 35 -15.66 -13.89 -4.83
N VAL A 36 -16.26 -13.65 -6.00
CA VAL A 36 -15.88 -12.54 -6.87
C VAL A 36 -16.16 -11.21 -6.18
N ILE A 37 -15.18 -10.33 -6.28
CA ILE A 37 -15.06 -9.04 -5.61
C ILE A 37 -16.22 -8.14 -6.05
N LYS A 38 -17.18 -7.90 -5.14
CA LYS A 38 -18.34 -7.01 -5.34
C LYS A 38 -17.89 -5.53 -5.38
N MET A 39 -17.89 -4.91 -6.56
CA MET A 39 -18.28 -3.51 -6.78
C MET A 39 -19.81 -3.47 -6.99
N GLY A 40 -20.48 -2.35 -6.67
CA GLY A 40 -21.89 -2.15 -7.04
C GLY A 40 -22.08 -2.23 -8.55
N TYR A 41 -23.20 -2.78 -9.03
CA TYR A 41 -23.53 -2.79 -10.45
C TYR A 41 -24.11 -1.45 -10.86
N LYS A 42 -23.56 -0.82 -11.89
CA LYS A 42 -24.03 0.48 -12.38
C LYS A 42 -25.23 0.30 -13.29
N VAL A 43 -26.30 1.02 -13.01
CA VAL A 43 -27.59 0.90 -13.70
C VAL A 43 -27.95 2.23 -14.37
N VAL A 44 -28.38 2.14 -15.62
CA VAL A 44 -29.06 3.24 -16.33
C VAL A 44 -30.50 2.84 -16.58
N ILE A 45 -31.42 3.78 -16.40
CA ILE A 45 -32.85 3.58 -16.63
C ILE A 45 -33.33 4.60 -17.67
N ALA A 46 -33.96 4.14 -18.73
CA ALA A 46 -34.44 4.96 -19.82
C ALA A 46 -35.92 4.74 -20.10
N ASP A 47 -36.69 5.82 -20.08
CA ASP A 47 -38.13 5.84 -20.40
C ASP A 47 -38.52 7.30 -20.67
N ASP A 48 -39.31 7.56 -21.72
CA ASP A 48 -39.70 8.91 -22.11
C ASP A 48 -40.64 9.56 -21.06
N GLU A 49 -41.33 8.73 -20.28
CA GLU A 49 -42.19 9.16 -19.19
C GLU A 49 -41.43 9.35 -17.86
N LYS A 50 -41.28 10.61 -17.43
CA LYS A 50 -40.63 10.97 -16.15
C LYS A 50 -41.23 10.26 -14.93
N ILE A 51 -42.52 9.93 -14.97
CA ILE A 51 -43.18 9.23 -13.86
C ILE A 51 -42.72 7.78 -13.74
N ILE A 52 -42.49 7.09 -14.87
CA ILE A 52 -41.99 5.72 -14.91
C ILE A 52 -40.56 5.70 -14.38
N LEU A 53 -39.69 6.61 -14.86
CA LEU A 53 -38.33 6.79 -14.32
C LEU A 53 -38.34 6.97 -12.80
N LYS A 54 -39.19 7.87 -12.29
CA LYS A 54 -39.30 8.13 -10.85
C LYS A 54 -39.79 6.92 -10.05
N ASN A 55 -40.64 6.08 -10.62
CA ASN A 55 -41.14 4.88 -9.96
C ASN A 55 -40.08 3.77 -9.97
N LEU A 56 -39.46 3.50 -11.12
CA LEU A 56 -38.40 2.49 -11.26
C LEU A 56 -37.20 2.78 -10.34
N THR A 57 -36.84 4.05 -10.18
CA THR A 57 -35.75 4.48 -9.30
C THR A 57 -36.08 4.34 -7.79
N ARG A 58 -37.36 4.27 -7.41
CA ARG A 58 -37.79 4.30 -5.99
C ARG A 58 -38.36 2.99 -5.46
N ILE A 59 -39.03 2.22 -6.30
CA ILE A 59 -39.77 1.03 -5.87
C ILE A 59 -38.83 -0.15 -5.69
N ILE A 60 -37.84 -0.30 -6.57
CA ILE A 60 -36.85 -1.37 -6.50
C ILE A 60 -35.80 -1.02 -5.44
N ASP A 61 -35.48 -1.98 -4.56
CA ASP A 61 -34.37 -1.86 -3.61
C ASP A 61 -33.02 -2.07 -4.32
N TRP A 62 -32.61 -1.08 -5.11
CA TRP A 62 -31.33 -1.10 -5.83
C TRP A 62 -30.14 -1.31 -4.90
N HIS A 63 -30.19 -0.72 -3.70
CA HIS A 63 -29.12 -0.87 -2.72
C HIS A 63 -29.05 -2.32 -2.19
N GLY A 64 -30.19 -2.94 -1.86
CA GLY A 64 -30.27 -4.36 -1.48
C GLY A 64 -29.79 -5.31 -2.58
N LEU A 65 -30.00 -4.93 -3.84
CA LEU A 65 -29.49 -5.65 -5.02
C LEU A 65 -28.01 -5.38 -5.34
N ASN A 66 -27.32 -4.53 -4.55
CA ASN A 66 -25.94 -4.10 -4.79
C ASN A 66 -25.79 -3.40 -6.15
N CYS A 67 -26.74 -2.52 -6.45
CA CYS A 67 -26.81 -1.70 -7.65
C CYS A 67 -26.80 -0.21 -7.30
N GLU A 68 -26.22 0.60 -8.19
CA GLU A 68 -26.21 2.05 -8.12
C GLU A 68 -26.77 2.60 -9.43
N ILE A 69 -27.76 3.50 -9.35
CA ILE A 69 -28.29 4.18 -10.53
C ILE A 69 -27.38 5.36 -10.83
N ILE A 70 -26.63 5.27 -11.92
CA ILE A 70 -25.68 6.32 -12.34
C ILE A 70 -26.34 7.38 -13.22
N GLY A 71 -27.51 7.09 -13.78
CA GLY A 71 -28.25 8.05 -14.60
C GLY A 71 -29.63 7.57 -15.02
N THR A 72 -30.47 8.53 -15.41
CA THR A 72 -31.76 8.30 -16.04
C THR A 72 -31.84 9.07 -17.36
N ALA A 73 -32.46 8.50 -18.38
CA ALA A 73 -32.58 9.09 -19.70
C ALA A 73 -34.03 9.08 -20.19
N GLN A 74 -34.40 10.03 -21.05
CA GLN A 74 -35.71 10.11 -21.69
C GLN A 74 -35.74 9.65 -23.15
N ASN A 75 -34.57 9.36 -23.73
CA ASN A 75 -34.41 8.84 -25.09
C ASN A 75 -33.08 8.07 -25.22
N GLY A 76 -32.89 7.36 -26.34
CA GLY A 76 -31.67 6.58 -26.56
C GLY A 76 -30.39 7.42 -26.73
N GLN A 77 -30.51 8.68 -27.16
CA GLN A 77 -29.35 9.57 -27.32
C GLN A 77 -28.78 9.98 -25.96
N GLU A 78 -29.63 10.32 -24.99
CA GLU A 78 -29.23 10.59 -23.61
C GLU A 78 -28.58 9.37 -22.94
N VAL A 79 -29.04 8.15 -23.27
CA VAL A 79 -28.37 6.92 -22.80
C VAL A 79 -26.94 6.86 -23.33
N MET A 80 -26.72 7.14 -24.62
CA MET A 80 -25.37 7.15 -25.19
C MET A 80 -24.48 8.21 -24.55
N GLU A 81 -25.00 9.40 -24.26
CA GLU A 81 -24.27 10.45 -23.54
C GLU A 81 -23.85 10.02 -22.13
N ILE A 82 -24.72 9.31 -21.41
CA ILE A 82 -24.36 8.74 -20.10
C ILE A 82 -23.24 7.70 -20.26
N LEU A 83 -23.37 6.80 -21.23
CA LEU A 83 -22.40 5.71 -21.47
C LEU A 83 -21.04 6.20 -22.01
N GLU A 84 -20.99 7.37 -22.65
CA GLU A 84 -19.74 8.03 -23.03
C GLU A 84 -18.95 8.51 -21.81
N ASN A 85 -19.65 8.95 -20.76
CA ASN A 85 -19.04 9.43 -19.52
C ASN A 85 -18.73 8.31 -18.53
N GLU A 86 -19.63 7.34 -18.41
CA GLU A 86 -19.55 6.28 -17.40
C GLU A 86 -20.14 4.96 -17.90
N GLN A 87 -19.36 3.87 -17.80
CA GLN A 87 -19.84 2.54 -18.20
C GLN A 87 -20.91 2.00 -17.25
N ALA A 88 -22.04 1.56 -17.81
CA ALA A 88 -23.10 0.85 -17.10
C ALA A 88 -22.93 -0.67 -17.21
N ASP A 89 -23.30 -1.40 -16.15
CA ASP A 89 -23.41 -2.86 -16.17
C ASP A 89 -24.80 -3.32 -16.66
N LEU A 90 -25.85 -2.57 -16.31
CA LEU A 90 -27.25 -2.90 -16.60
C LEU A 90 -27.96 -1.68 -17.17
N LEU A 91 -28.75 -1.89 -18.22
CA LEU A 91 -29.63 -0.89 -18.82
C LEU A 91 -31.07 -1.41 -18.80
N LEU A 92 -31.96 -0.67 -18.15
CA LEU A 92 -33.40 -0.85 -18.31
C LEU A 92 -33.86 0.23 -19.29
N THR A 93 -34.49 -0.15 -20.40
CA THR A 93 -34.93 0.82 -21.41
C THR A 93 -36.30 0.49 -21.95
N ASP A 94 -37.14 1.51 -22.10
CA ASP A 94 -38.33 1.40 -22.91
C ASP A 94 -37.99 1.12 -24.37
N ILE A 95 -38.87 0.41 -25.07
CA ILE A 95 -38.75 0.19 -26.52
C ILE A 95 -39.09 1.47 -27.28
N SER A 96 -40.16 2.16 -26.89
CA SER A 96 -40.81 3.21 -27.66
C SER A 96 -40.45 4.59 -27.13
N MET A 97 -39.23 5.04 -27.41
CA MET A 97 -38.74 6.37 -27.02
C MET A 97 -38.59 7.31 -28.23
N PRO A 98 -38.74 8.64 -28.06
CA PRO A 98 -38.49 9.61 -29.12
C PRO A 98 -37.01 9.64 -29.52
N GLU A 99 -36.74 10.13 -30.73
CA GLU A 99 -35.40 10.30 -31.34
C GLU A 99 -34.65 9.00 -31.63
N MET A 100 -34.43 8.16 -30.63
CA MET A 100 -33.82 6.85 -30.74
C MET A 100 -34.59 5.85 -29.88
N SER A 101 -35.19 4.86 -30.53
CA SER A 101 -35.91 3.77 -29.87
C SER A 101 -34.97 2.82 -29.11
N GLY A 102 -35.50 2.08 -28.14
CA GLY A 102 -34.73 1.10 -27.36
C GLY A 102 -34.08 0.00 -28.23
N ILE A 103 -34.69 -0.34 -29.37
CA ILE A 103 -34.13 -1.31 -30.33
C ILE A 103 -32.97 -0.71 -31.12
N GLU A 104 -33.10 0.53 -31.60
CA GLU A 104 -32.02 1.23 -32.29
C GLU A 104 -30.83 1.45 -31.37
N LEU A 105 -31.10 1.80 -30.11
CA LEU A 105 -30.11 1.86 -29.05
C LEU A 105 -29.41 0.50 -28.87
N LEU A 106 -30.17 -0.59 -28.73
CA LEU A 106 -29.59 -1.94 -28.58
C LEU A 106 -28.70 -2.34 -29.76
N LYS A 107 -29.11 -2.02 -31.00
CA LYS A 107 -28.30 -2.25 -32.21
C LYS A 107 -27.01 -1.42 -32.20
N THR A 108 -27.05 -0.22 -31.65
CA THR A 108 -25.89 0.66 -31.51
C THR A 108 -24.93 0.13 -30.43
N LEU A 109 -25.45 -0.29 -29.28
CA LEU A 109 -24.68 -0.90 -28.20
C LEU A 109 -23.98 -2.20 -28.61
N ASN A 110 -24.56 -2.97 -29.54
CA ASN A 110 -23.93 -4.18 -30.09
C ASN A 110 -22.60 -3.92 -30.83
N LYS A 111 -22.26 -2.67 -31.15
CA LYS A 111 -20.99 -2.29 -31.77
C LYS A 111 -19.90 -1.92 -30.75
N LEU A 112 -20.24 -1.85 -29.47
CA LEU A 112 -19.29 -1.53 -28.40
C LEU A 112 -18.63 -2.81 -27.87
N ASP A 113 -17.34 -2.73 -27.55
CA ASP A 113 -16.58 -3.85 -26.96
C ASP A 113 -17.10 -4.20 -25.54
N SER A 114 -17.54 -3.19 -24.78
CA SER A 114 -18.14 -3.33 -23.46
C SER A 114 -19.54 -2.71 -23.50
N LYS A 115 -20.57 -3.57 -23.54
CA LYS A 115 -21.98 -3.14 -23.53
C LYS A 115 -22.70 -3.61 -22.25
N PRO A 116 -23.68 -2.86 -21.74
CA PRO A 116 -24.47 -3.29 -20.61
C PRO A 116 -25.34 -4.50 -20.97
N VAL A 117 -25.75 -5.24 -19.94
CA VAL A 117 -26.86 -6.19 -20.04
C VAL A 117 -28.16 -5.38 -20.15
N VAL A 118 -28.96 -5.62 -21.20
CA VAL A 118 -30.14 -4.79 -21.50
C VAL A 118 -31.42 -5.55 -21.16
N ILE A 119 -32.28 -4.95 -20.34
CA ILE A 119 -33.67 -5.37 -20.11
C ILE A 119 -34.58 -4.37 -20.83
N LEU A 120 -35.45 -4.87 -21.70
CA LEU A 120 -36.42 -4.04 -22.41
C LEU A 120 -37.71 -3.91 -21.59
N ILE A 121 -38.31 -2.72 -21.57
CA ILE A 121 -39.66 -2.51 -21.07
C ILE A 121 -40.52 -2.25 -22.31
N SER A 122 -41.64 -2.96 -22.46
CA SER A 122 -42.42 -3.00 -23.70
C SER A 122 -43.90 -2.88 -23.44
N GLY A 123 -44.62 -2.13 -24.27
CA GLY A 123 -46.09 -2.11 -24.26
C GLY A 123 -46.71 -3.41 -24.78
N TYR A 124 -48.02 -3.56 -24.59
CA TYR A 124 -48.77 -4.73 -25.08
C TYR A 124 -48.73 -4.86 -26.63
N ASP A 125 -48.61 -3.73 -27.32
CA ASP A 125 -48.53 -3.68 -28.79
C ASP A 125 -47.11 -3.93 -29.35
N ASP A 126 -46.11 -4.12 -28.47
CA ASP A 126 -44.69 -4.20 -28.84
C ASP A 126 -44.15 -5.66 -28.93
N PHE A 127 -44.99 -6.67 -29.09
CA PHE A 127 -44.55 -8.07 -29.07
C PHE A 127 -43.49 -8.41 -30.16
N GLU A 128 -43.68 -7.92 -31.39
CA GLU A 128 -42.70 -8.11 -32.46
C GLU A 128 -41.38 -7.38 -32.17
N TYR A 129 -41.47 -6.21 -31.53
CA TYR A 129 -40.31 -5.43 -31.09
C TYR A 129 -39.56 -6.13 -29.94
N ALA A 130 -40.25 -6.71 -28.97
CA ALA A 130 -39.64 -7.52 -27.90
C ALA A 130 -38.88 -8.73 -28.48
N LYS A 131 -39.49 -9.41 -29.47
CA LYS A 131 -38.85 -10.51 -30.20
C LYS A 131 -37.61 -10.06 -30.99
N GLU A 132 -37.67 -8.88 -31.61
CA GLU A 132 -36.50 -8.27 -32.25
C GLU A 132 -35.41 -7.92 -31.24
N GLY A 133 -35.79 -7.41 -30.06
CA GLY A 133 -34.88 -7.14 -28.95
C GLY A 133 -34.08 -8.37 -28.53
N LEU A 134 -34.75 -9.50 -28.31
CA LEU A 134 -34.09 -10.76 -27.97
C LEU A 134 -33.14 -11.25 -29.08
N LYS A 135 -33.53 -11.10 -30.36
CA LYS A 135 -32.63 -11.39 -31.50
C LYS A 135 -31.39 -10.51 -31.52
N ASN A 136 -31.48 -9.30 -30.96
CA ASN A 136 -30.38 -8.34 -30.85
C ASN A 136 -29.65 -8.43 -29.49
N ASN A 137 -29.73 -9.57 -28.79
CA ASN A 137 -29.06 -9.84 -27.53
C ASN A 137 -29.51 -8.98 -26.34
N ALA A 138 -30.77 -8.52 -26.33
CA ALA A 138 -31.40 -8.15 -25.06
C ALA A 138 -31.40 -9.37 -24.14
N PHE A 139 -31.22 -9.14 -22.84
CA PHE A 139 -31.22 -10.20 -21.85
C PHE A 139 -32.63 -10.73 -21.61
N ASP A 140 -33.59 -9.82 -21.45
CA ASP A 140 -35.00 -10.14 -21.23
C ASP A 140 -35.87 -8.92 -21.54
N TYR A 141 -37.19 -9.09 -21.41
CA TYR A 141 -38.16 -7.99 -21.51
C TYR A 141 -39.23 -8.05 -20.40
N ILE A 142 -39.83 -6.91 -20.08
CA ILE A 142 -40.91 -6.73 -19.10
C ILE A 142 -42.08 -6.00 -19.77
N LEU A 143 -43.29 -6.51 -19.58
CA LEU A 143 -44.50 -5.91 -20.16
C LEU A 143 -45.01 -4.71 -19.31
N LYS A 144 -45.49 -3.66 -19.98
CA LYS A 144 -46.31 -2.59 -19.37
C LYS A 144 -47.77 -3.08 -19.31
N PRO A 145 -48.52 -2.87 -18.20
CA PRO A 145 -48.12 -2.22 -16.96
C PRO A 145 -47.07 -3.04 -16.19
N ILE A 146 -46.06 -2.36 -15.65
CA ILE A 146 -44.89 -2.99 -15.04
C ILE A 146 -45.30 -3.71 -13.75
N ASP A 147 -45.15 -5.03 -13.75
CA ASP A 147 -45.12 -5.82 -12.52
C ASP A 147 -43.73 -5.69 -11.89
N TYR A 148 -43.67 -5.02 -10.73
CA TYR A 148 -42.40 -4.74 -10.05
C TYR A 148 -41.78 -5.99 -9.44
N ASP A 149 -42.56 -7.01 -9.07
CA ASP A 149 -42.03 -8.27 -8.56
C ASP A 149 -41.37 -9.05 -9.71
N GLU A 150 -42.02 -9.08 -10.88
CA GLU A 150 -41.46 -9.71 -12.08
C GLU A 150 -40.18 -8.99 -12.55
N LEU A 151 -40.19 -7.66 -12.55
CA LEU A 151 -39.03 -6.85 -12.89
C LEU A 151 -37.87 -7.10 -11.92
N GLU A 152 -38.12 -7.17 -10.61
CA GLU A 152 -37.08 -7.43 -9.62
C GLU A 152 -36.45 -8.82 -9.84
N GLU A 153 -37.25 -9.85 -10.10
CA GLU A 153 -36.74 -11.19 -10.44
C GLU A 153 -35.94 -11.19 -11.75
N CYS A 154 -36.38 -10.45 -12.76
CA CYS A 154 -35.64 -10.27 -14.00
C CYS A 154 -34.28 -9.60 -13.77
N VAL A 155 -34.25 -8.52 -12.97
CA VAL A 155 -33.01 -7.85 -12.58
C VAL A 155 -32.09 -8.83 -11.84
N LYS A 156 -32.59 -9.62 -10.87
CA LYS A 156 -31.78 -10.64 -10.17
C LYS A 156 -31.13 -11.63 -11.14
N ARG A 157 -31.86 -12.12 -12.15
CA ARG A 157 -31.30 -13.01 -13.18
C ARG A 157 -30.23 -12.30 -14.02
N ALA A 158 -30.45 -11.04 -14.39
CA ALA A 158 -29.48 -10.24 -15.14
C ALA A 158 -28.18 -10.03 -14.34
N LEU A 159 -28.31 -9.70 -13.05
CA LEU A 159 -27.17 -9.56 -12.13
C LEU A 159 -26.42 -10.88 -11.93
N HIS A 160 -27.12 -12.02 -11.91
CA HIS A 160 -26.47 -13.34 -11.88
C HIS A 160 -25.61 -13.57 -13.12
N LYS A 161 -26.13 -13.27 -14.31
CA LYS A 161 -25.36 -13.36 -15.57
C LYS A 161 -24.15 -12.43 -15.56
N LEU A 162 -24.33 -11.17 -15.13
CA LEU A 162 -23.23 -10.21 -15.00
C LEU A 162 -22.15 -10.71 -14.02
N LYS A 163 -22.57 -11.33 -12.91
CA LYS A 163 -21.67 -11.95 -11.96
C LYS A 163 -20.86 -13.06 -12.63
N GLU A 164 -21.50 -13.99 -13.33
CA GLU A 164 -20.80 -15.09 -14.03
C GLU A 164 -19.81 -14.58 -15.07
N GLN A 165 -20.19 -13.54 -15.84
CA GLN A 165 -19.29 -12.90 -16.81
C GLN A 165 -18.08 -12.27 -16.13
N LYS A 166 -18.28 -11.51 -15.04
CA LYS A 166 -17.18 -10.93 -14.25
C LYS A 166 -16.29 -12.01 -13.64
N VAL A 167 -16.86 -13.12 -13.14
CA VAL A 167 -16.09 -14.27 -12.63
C VAL A 167 -15.22 -14.86 -13.74
N SER A 168 -15.80 -15.15 -14.89
CA SER A 168 -15.07 -15.75 -16.01
C SER A 168 -13.96 -14.84 -16.52
N ALA A 169 -14.20 -13.54 -16.63
CA ALA A 169 -13.19 -12.56 -17.04
C ALA A 169 -12.05 -12.48 -16.02
N TYR A 170 -12.38 -12.45 -14.72
CA TYR A 170 -11.37 -12.44 -13.66
C TYR A 170 -10.50 -13.70 -13.67
N GLU A 171 -11.09 -14.89 -13.84
CA GLU A 171 -10.33 -16.15 -13.89
C GLU A 171 -9.44 -16.24 -15.15
N GLN A 172 -9.91 -15.73 -16.29
CA GLN A 172 -9.09 -15.63 -17.52
C GLN A 172 -7.90 -14.69 -17.32
N GLU A 173 -8.14 -13.51 -16.74
CA GLU A 173 -7.07 -12.54 -16.43
C GLU A 173 -6.07 -13.11 -15.42
N LYS A 174 -6.58 -13.75 -14.36
CA LYS A 174 -5.78 -14.46 -13.35
C LYS A 174 -4.89 -15.53 -13.98
N TYR A 175 -5.43 -16.33 -14.92
CA TYR A 175 -4.65 -17.33 -15.63
C TYR A 175 -3.55 -16.70 -16.50
N GLY A 176 -3.86 -15.63 -17.26
CA GLY A 176 -2.86 -14.92 -18.07
C GLY A 176 -1.73 -14.31 -17.23
N ILE A 177 -2.04 -13.75 -16.05
CA ILE A 177 -1.04 -13.25 -15.11
C ILE A 177 -0.19 -14.40 -14.54
N TYR A 178 -0.78 -15.57 -14.27
CA TYR A 178 -0.03 -16.74 -13.82
C TYR A 178 0.99 -17.19 -14.87
N GLU A 179 0.62 -17.23 -16.16
CA GLU A 179 1.54 -17.52 -17.25
C GLU A 179 2.68 -16.49 -17.35
N LEU A 180 2.36 -15.20 -17.20
CA LEU A 180 3.38 -14.14 -17.15
C LEU A 180 4.38 -14.32 -16.00
N ILE A 181 3.90 -14.61 -14.80
CA ILE A 181 4.75 -14.82 -13.61
C ILE A 181 5.67 -16.03 -13.79
N THR A 182 5.16 -17.11 -14.41
CA THR A 182 5.87 -18.39 -14.50
C THR A 182 6.76 -18.51 -15.71
N LEU A 183 6.26 -18.13 -16.90
CA LEU A 183 6.93 -18.33 -18.18
C LEU A 183 7.63 -17.06 -18.68
N GLY A 184 7.28 -15.88 -18.17
CA GLY A 184 7.83 -14.59 -18.63
C GLY A 184 7.48 -14.26 -20.08
N LYS A 185 6.45 -14.92 -20.63
CA LYS A 185 5.90 -14.70 -21.97
C LYS A 185 4.43 -14.35 -21.81
N ALA A 186 3.98 -13.37 -22.55
CA ALA A 186 2.56 -13.09 -22.66
C ALA A 186 2.00 -13.73 -23.93
N ASP A 187 0.70 -13.98 -23.90
CA ASP A 187 -0.10 -13.95 -25.11
C ASP A 187 -0.40 -12.48 -25.48
N ASP A 188 -0.41 -12.15 -26.77
CA ASP A 188 -0.70 -10.80 -27.28
C ASP A 188 -2.16 -10.37 -26.97
N SER A 189 -2.97 -11.29 -26.45
CA SER A 189 -4.35 -11.09 -25.98
C SER A 189 -4.47 -10.42 -24.60
N ILE A 190 -3.38 -10.28 -23.84
CA ILE A 190 -3.42 -9.68 -22.51
C ILE A 190 -3.64 -8.16 -22.64
N ASN A 191 -4.83 -7.73 -22.22
CA ASN A 191 -5.31 -6.37 -22.35
C ASN A 191 -4.40 -5.38 -21.60
N ASN A 192 -3.71 -4.52 -22.33
CA ASN A 192 -2.81 -3.53 -21.74
C ASN A 192 -3.62 -2.33 -21.23
N LYS A 193 -4.28 -2.51 -20.08
CA LYS A 193 -5.02 -1.45 -19.40
C LYS A 193 -4.05 -0.34 -18.96
N ARG A 194 -4.53 0.91 -18.90
CA ARG A 194 -3.80 2.03 -18.26
C ARG A 194 -3.82 1.88 -16.74
N ALA A 195 -3.07 0.91 -16.25
CA ALA A 195 -2.96 0.55 -14.85
C ALA A 195 -1.49 0.35 -14.49
N ILE A 196 -1.20 0.43 -13.19
CA ILE A 196 0.06 -0.03 -12.62
C ILE A 196 -0.18 -1.35 -11.89
N TYR A 197 0.88 -2.13 -11.82
CA TYR A 197 0.89 -3.43 -11.20
C TYR A 197 2.07 -3.55 -10.25
N PHE A 198 1.87 -4.27 -9.16
CA PHE A 198 2.98 -4.77 -8.35
C PHE A 198 2.58 -6.08 -7.69
N SER A 199 3.58 -6.84 -7.29
CA SER A 199 3.39 -8.08 -6.56
C SER A 199 3.69 -7.90 -5.08
N MET A 200 2.97 -8.63 -4.26
CA MET A 200 3.27 -8.85 -2.85
C MET A 200 3.42 -10.35 -2.63
N ILE A 201 4.40 -10.76 -1.83
CA ILE A 201 4.50 -12.13 -1.37
C ILE A 201 4.22 -12.11 0.12
N VAL A 202 3.20 -12.87 0.53
CA VAL A 202 2.74 -12.95 1.91
C VAL A 202 3.04 -14.33 2.45
N LYS A 203 3.78 -14.39 3.55
CA LYS A 203 4.09 -15.62 4.27
C LYS A 203 3.48 -15.66 5.65
N ASN A 204 3.20 -16.88 6.14
CA ASN A 204 2.70 -17.18 7.47
C ASN A 204 1.36 -16.48 7.82
N TYR A 205 0.53 -16.27 6.81
CA TYR A 205 -0.85 -15.81 6.99
C TYR A 205 -1.71 -16.89 7.65
N LYS A 206 -2.69 -16.48 8.47
CA LYS A 206 -3.64 -17.41 9.12
C LYS A 206 -5.04 -17.34 8.55
N GLU A 207 -5.48 -16.15 8.19
CA GLU A 207 -6.74 -15.95 7.48
C GLU A 207 -6.53 -16.07 5.99
N ASP A 208 -7.54 -16.61 5.31
CA ASP A 208 -7.58 -16.55 3.86
C ASP A 208 -7.49 -15.10 3.38
N ILE A 209 -6.52 -14.84 2.51
CA ILE A 209 -6.19 -13.51 2.04
C ILE A 209 -7.30 -12.94 1.16
N GLU A 210 -8.00 -13.78 0.40
CA GLU A 210 -9.18 -13.34 -0.37
C GLU A 210 -10.30 -12.86 0.57
N ALA A 211 -10.51 -13.54 1.70
CA ALA A 211 -11.43 -13.09 2.73
C ALA A 211 -11.00 -11.78 3.42
N VAL A 212 -9.71 -11.55 3.64
CA VAL A 212 -9.18 -10.29 4.22
C VAL A 212 -9.46 -9.10 3.29
N PHE A 213 -9.27 -9.26 1.98
CA PHE A 213 -9.64 -8.23 0.99
C PHE A 213 -11.14 -7.99 0.93
N THR A 214 -11.95 -9.02 1.17
CA THR A 214 -13.42 -8.92 1.12
C THR A 214 -14.02 -8.23 2.34
N LYS A 215 -13.41 -8.39 3.54
CA LYS A 215 -13.91 -7.80 4.79
C LYS A 215 -13.65 -6.29 4.90
N ASN A 216 -12.57 -5.80 4.28
CA ASN A 216 -12.05 -4.44 4.49
C ASN A 216 -12.23 -3.52 3.28
N LYS A 217 -13.43 -3.56 2.68
CA LYS A 217 -13.74 -2.82 1.45
C LYS A 217 -13.72 -1.32 1.61
N ASP A 218 -14.27 -0.81 2.71
CA ASP A 218 -14.39 0.64 2.93
C ASP A 218 -13.03 1.33 2.95
N PHE A 219 -12.00 0.62 3.40
CA PHE A 219 -10.65 1.15 3.50
C PHE A 219 -9.91 1.18 2.16
N LEU A 220 -10.14 0.18 1.30
CA LEU A 220 -9.54 0.11 -0.03
C LEU A 220 -10.33 0.88 -1.09
N SER A 221 -11.53 1.36 -0.73
CA SER A 221 -12.44 2.11 -1.61
C SER A 221 -11.77 3.32 -2.27
N LYS A 222 -10.85 3.99 -1.57
CA LYS A 222 -10.07 5.12 -2.10
C LYS A 222 -9.30 4.74 -3.37
N TRP A 223 -8.68 3.56 -3.38
CA TRP A 223 -7.80 3.11 -4.46
C TRP A 223 -8.50 2.19 -5.46
N ASN A 224 -9.58 1.55 -5.03
CA ASN A 224 -10.33 0.53 -5.76
C ASN A 224 -9.44 -0.47 -6.54
N PRO A 225 -8.46 -1.13 -5.88
CA PRO A 225 -7.53 -2.02 -6.55
C PRO A 225 -8.17 -3.38 -6.86
N ASN A 226 -7.73 -3.99 -7.96
CA ASN A 226 -7.99 -5.40 -8.25
C ASN A 226 -6.87 -6.25 -7.63
N PHE A 227 -7.23 -7.38 -7.02
CA PHE A 227 -6.28 -8.32 -6.43
C PHE A 227 -6.38 -9.67 -7.11
N PHE A 228 -5.24 -10.21 -7.52
CA PHE A 228 -5.12 -11.57 -8.03
C PHE A 228 -4.26 -12.40 -7.09
N VAL A 229 -4.85 -13.44 -6.48
CA VAL A 229 -4.22 -14.21 -5.41
C VAL A 229 -3.80 -15.59 -5.91
N TYR A 230 -2.51 -15.91 -5.80
CA TYR A 230 -1.89 -17.17 -6.25
C TYR A 230 -1.27 -17.90 -5.06
N LYS A 231 -1.89 -19.00 -4.63
CA LYS A 231 -1.37 -19.81 -3.52
C LYS A 231 -0.15 -20.61 -3.99
N LEU A 232 1.01 -20.37 -3.37
CA LEU A 232 2.23 -21.14 -3.61
C LEU A 232 2.34 -22.34 -2.66
N SER A 233 1.92 -22.15 -1.40
CA SER A 233 1.84 -23.20 -0.37
C SER A 233 0.76 -22.86 0.65
N ASP A 234 0.56 -23.70 1.66
CA ASP A 234 -0.38 -23.41 2.76
C ASP A 234 -0.01 -22.19 3.61
N LYS A 235 1.22 -21.68 3.47
CA LYS A 235 1.72 -20.55 4.23
C LYS A 235 2.30 -19.45 3.34
N GLU A 236 2.20 -19.56 2.02
CA GLU A 236 2.81 -18.60 1.10
C GLU A 236 1.93 -18.37 -0.12
N VAL A 237 1.82 -17.10 -0.50
CA VAL A 237 0.95 -16.64 -1.57
C VAL A 237 1.60 -15.45 -2.29
N ILE A 238 1.35 -15.34 -3.58
CA ILE A 238 1.62 -14.14 -4.36
C ILE A 238 0.29 -13.40 -4.53
N VAL A 239 0.27 -12.12 -4.21
CA VAL A 239 -0.83 -11.22 -4.55
C VAL A 239 -0.33 -10.27 -5.61
N VAL A 240 -0.95 -10.24 -6.78
CA VAL A 240 -0.76 -9.18 -7.76
C VAL A 240 -1.82 -8.13 -7.53
N VAL A 241 -1.41 -6.88 -7.42
CA VAL A 241 -2.29 -5.73 -7.27
C VAL A 241 -2.29 -4.96 -8.59
N GLU A 242 -3.47 -4.70 -9.14
CA GLU A 242 -3.71 -3.81 -10.28
C GLU A 242 -4.44 -2.56 -9.77
N MET A 243 -4.02 -1.39 -10.22
CA MET A 243 -4.68 -0.12 -9.87
C MET A 243 -4.50 0.95 -10.94
N ALA A 244 -5.31 2.00 -10.85
CA ALA A 244 -5.20 3.13 -11.76
C ALA A 244 -3.83 3.81 -11.66
N ASN A 245 -3.27 4.21 -12.82
CA ASN A 245 -1.90 4.72 -12.92
C ASN A 245 -1.63 5.98 -12.07
N HIS A 246 -2.64 6.79 -11.76
CA HIS A 246 -2.47 7.98 -10.92
C HIS A 246 -2.09 7.65 -9.45
N PHE A 247 -2.22 6.39 -9.01
CA PHE A 247 -1.83 5.93 -7.67
C PHE A 247 -0.38 5.42 -7.57
N ILE A 248 0.48 5.68 -8.56
CA ILE A 248 1.86 5.15 -8.58
C ILE A 248 2.70 5.46 -7.33
N ASN A 249 2.44 6.59 -6.68
CA ASN A 249 3.15 7.00 -5.46
C ASN A 249 2.52 6.46 -4.16
N GLU A 250 1.38 5.78 -4.24
CA GLU A 250 0.59 5.32 -3.09
C GLU A 250 0.72 3.81 -2.81
N ALA A 251 1.56 3.08 -3.57
CA ALA A 251 1.80 1.65 -3.36
C ALA A 251 2.31 1.32 -1.94
N ALA A 252 3.09 2.23 -1.33
CA ALA A 252 3.54 2.11 0.05
C ALA A 252 2.37 2.23 1.05
N ASP A 253 1.49 3.22 0.84
CA ASP A 253 0.33 3.48 1.70
C ASP A 253 -0.64 2.29 1.67
N ILE A 254 -0.86 1.71 0.48
CA ILE A 254 -1.70 0.51 0.27
C ILE A 254 -1.09 -0.71 0.95
N THR A 255 0.24 -0.84 0.96
CA THR A 255 0.87 -1.97 1.64
C THR A 255 0.84 -1.82 3.15
N GLU A 256 1.05 -0.61 3.67
CA GLU A 256 0.88 -0.34 5.11
C GLU A 256 -0.55 -0.66 5.54
N ALA A 257 -1.51 -0.14 4.80
CA ALA A 257 -2.93 -0.46 4.89
C ALA A 257 -3.20 -1.97 4.93
N PHE A 258 -2.67 -2.72 3.97
CA PHE A 258 -2.85 -4.16 3.88
C PHE A 258 -2.19 -4.93 5.04
N SER A 259 -1.00 -4.50 5.46
CA SER A 259 -0.27 -5.11 6.56
C SER A 259 -1.03 -5.02 7.88
N GLN A 260 -1.67 -3.88 8.15
CA GLN A 260 -2.51 -3.68 9.33
C GLN A 260 -3.67 -4.69 9.36
N GLN A 261 -4.33 -4.91 8.23
CA GLN A 261 -5.47 -5.84 8.14
C GLN A 261 -5.07 -7.32 8.33
N LEU A 262 -3.91 -7.72 7.82
CA LEU A 262 -3.41 -9.09 8.02
C LEU A 262 -3.08 -9.38 9.50
N LEU A 263 -2.71 -8.35 10.26
CA LEU A 263 -2.44 -8.45 11.69
C LEU A 263 -3.73 -8.50 12.51
N ASP A 264 -4.72 -7.69 12.14
CA ASP A 264 -6.03 -7.66 12.78
C ASP A 264 -6.77 -9.00 12.64
N GLY A 265 -6.51 -9.75 11.54
CA GLY A 265 -6.94 -11.14 11.34
C GLY A 265 -6.21 -12.21 12.18
N GLY A 266 -5.40 -11.81 13.17
CA GLY A 266 -4.77 -12.74 14.13
C GLY A 266 -3.45 -13.39 13.68
N SER A 267 -2.82 -12.88 12.62
CA SER A 267 -1.53 -13.35 12.11
C SER A 267 -0.37 -12.76 12.95
N ASN A 268 0.05 -13.44 14.02
CA ASN A 268 1.09 -12.91 14.93
C ASN A 268 2.50 -12.73 14.31
N GLN A 269 2.76 -13.30 13.12
CA GLN A 269 4.05 -13.23 12.41
C GLN A 269 3.81 -13.33 10.89
N CYS A 270 3.22 -12.31 10.30
CA CYS A 270 3.08 -12.24 8.85
C CYS A 270 4.30 -11.55 8.24
N ILE A 271 4.82 -12.09 7.13
CA ILE A 271 5.93 -11.49 6.40
C ILE A 271 5.41 -11.07 5.04
N ILE A 272 5.61 -9.81 4.69
CA ILE A 272 5.14 -9.23 3.44
C ILE A 272 6.35 -8.64 2.72
N SER A 273 6.59 -9.11 1.51
CA SER A 273 7.58 -8.51 0.61
C SER A 273 6.87 -7.92 -0.60
N ILE A 274 7.32 -6.75 -1.04
CA ILE A 274 6.70 -6.01 -2.14
C ILE A 274 7.70 -5.91 -3.28
N GLY A 275 7.22 -6.22 -4.48
CA GLY A 275 7.98 -6.08 -5.71
C GLY A 275 8.01 -4.65 -6.23
N LYS A 276 8.74 -4.46 -7.31
CA LYS A 276 8.77 -3.19 -8.05
C LYS A 276 7.39 -2.88 -8.63
N VAL A 277 6.98 -1.60 -8.60
CA VAL A 277 5.80 -1.13 -9.36
C VAL A 277 6.14 -1.06 -10.84
N VAL A 278 5.26 -1.61 -11.68
CA VAL A 278 5.40 -1.66 -13.14
C VAL A 278 4.17 -1.08 -13.81
N GLU A 279 4.35 -0.42 -14.95
CA GLU A 279 3.25 0.22 -15.71
C GLU A 279 2.65 -0.72 -16.77
N GLN A 280 3.31 -1.85 -17.04
CA GLN A 280 2.85 -2.84 -18.00
C GLN A 280 2.72 -4.20 -17.31
N LEU A 281 1.62 -4.89 -17.56
CA LEU A 281 1.38 -6.19 -16.94
C LEU A 281 2.42 -7.23 -17.35
N PHE A 282 3.00 -7.10 -18.54
CA PHE A 282 4.11 -7.94 -19.03
C PHE A 282 5.34 -7.93 -18.11
N ASP A 283 5.56 -6.82 -17.39
CA ASP A 283 6.68 -6.67 -16.48
C ASP A 283 6.39 -7.20 -15.06
N ILE A 284 5.20 -7.78 -14.82
CA ILE A 284 4.82 -8.27 -13.48
C ILE A 284 5.80 -9.32 -12.94
N LYS A 285 6.44 -10.09 -13.83
CA LYS A 285 7.48 -11.04 -13.44
C LYS A 285 8.68 -10.33 -12.78
N GLN A 286 9.07 -9.14 -13.25
CA GLN A 286 10.14 -8.35 -12.63
C GLN A 286 9.75 -7.93 -11.21
N SER A 287 8.48 -7.58 -11.00
CA SER A 287 7.95 -7.28 -9.67
C SER A 287 8.07 -8.51 -8.75
N VAL A 288 7.60 -9.67 -9.21
CA VAL A 288 7.62 -10.92 -8.43
C VAL A 288 9.05 -11.35 -8.10
N ASP A 289 9.97 -11.26 -9.07
CA ASP A 289 11.37 -11.63 -8.85
C ASP A 289 12.04 -10.71 -7.83
N ALA A 290 11.75 -9.40 -7.85
CA ALA A 290 12.22 -8.45 -6.85
C ALA A 290 11.67 -8.77 -5.44
N ALA A 291 10.38 -9.11 -5.32
CA ALA A 291 9.80 -9.52 -4.05
C ALA A 291 10.44 -10.82 -3.52
N LYS A 292 10.66 -11.81 -4.39
CA LYS A 292 11.36 -13.06 -4.02
C LYS A 292 12.79 -12.80 -3.57
N GLU A 293 13.49 -11.88 -4.23
CA GLU A 293 14.85 -11.52 -3.86
C GLU A 293 14.90 -10.89 -2.46
N LEU A 294 13.97 -9.98 -2.15
CA LEU A 294 13.83 -9.40 -0.81
C LEU A 294 13.57 -10.48 0.26
N LEU A 295 12.77 -11.51 -0.05
CA LEU A 295 12.53 -12.63 0.86
C LEU A 295 13.77 -13.50 1.12
N LYS A 296 14.81 -13.48 0.27
CA LYS A 296 16.07 -14.18 0.61
C LYS A 296 16.74 -13.57 1.83
N TYR A 297 16.47 -12.29 2.09
CA TYR A 297 16.91 -11.59 3.28
C TYR A 297 15.95 -11.78 4.46
N GLU A 298 14.87 -12.55 4.34
CA GLU A 298 13.90 -12.81 5.42
C GLU A 298 14.58 -13.27 6.71
N ASN A 299 15.59 -14.15 6.64
CA ASN A 299 16.35 -14.61 7.81
C ASN A 299 17.32 -13.55 8.33
N TYR A 300 17.88 -12.74 7.44
CA TYR A 300 18.74 -11.62 7.81
C TYR A 300 17.92 -10.51 8.49
N ILE A 301 16.69 -10.28 8.04
CA ILE A 301 15.78 -9.26 8.53
C ILE A 301 15.03 -9.76 9.78
N SER A 302 14.59 -11.02 9.83
CA SER A 302 13.98 -11.64 11.03
C SER A 302 15.00 -11.87 12.15
N GLY A 303 16.29 -11.99 11.79
CA GLY A 303 17.43 -12.07 12.70
C GLY A 303 18.03 -10.71 13.09
N ASN A 304 17.97 -9.69 12.22
CA ASN A 304 18.63 -8.39 12.44
C ASN A 304 17.70 -7.17 12.44
N VAL A 305 16.37 -7.32 12.30
CA VAL A 305 15.43 -6.23 12.63
C VAL A 305 15.25 -6.20 14.12
N LEU A 306 16.10 -5.38 14.72
CA LEU A 306 15.94 -4.85 16.05
C LEU A 306 14.68 -3.98 16.08
N THR A 307 13.53 -4.60 16.37
CA THR A 307 12.36 -3.82 16.78
C THR A 307 12.65 -3.19 18.14
N GLU A 308 12.21 -1.96 18.35
CA GLU A 308 12.40 -1.22 19.60
C GLU A 308 11.87 -2.00 20.82
N GLU A 309 10.85 -2.83 20.62
CA GLU A 309 10.27 -3.73 21.63
C GLU A 309 11.18 -4.95 21.93
N ARG A 310 11.80 -5.58 20.92
CA ARG A 310 12.81 -6.64 21.15
C ARG A 310 14.07 -6.10 21.81
N LEU A 311 14.54 -4.90 21.45
CA LEU A 311 15.66 -4.26 22.14
C LEU A 311 15.38 -4.04 23.63
N LYS A 312 14.13 -3.72 23.99
CA LYS A 312 13.69 -3.53 25.39
C LYS A 312 13.45 -4.84 26.14
N GLU A 313 13.12 -5.94 25.44
CA GLU A 313 12.87 -7.26 26.04
C GLU A 313 14.14 -8.12 26.15
N GLU A 314 15.03 -8.07 25.16
CA GLU A 314 16.26 -8.87 25.07
C GLU A 314 17.41 -8.29 25.93
N TYR A 315 17.37 -6.97 26.19
CA TYR A 315 18.23 -6.28 27.15
C TYR A 315 17.44 -5.75 28.34
N LYS A 316 17.07 -6.68 29.24
CA LYS A 316 16.97 -6.34 30.67
C LYS A 316 18.28 -6.73 31.36
N PRO A 317 19.36 -5.92 31.30
CA PRO A 317 20.45 -6.09 32.22
C PRO A 317 20.00 -5.65 33.61
N SER A 318 20.62 -6.23 34.62
CA SER A 318 20.45 -5.95 36.06
C SER A 318 20.79 -4.51 36.49
N GLN A 319 21.10 -3.62 35.55
CA GLN A 319 21.61 -2.26 35.77
C GLN A 319 20.81 -1.24 34.95
N SER A 320 20.50 -0.08 35.50
CA SER A 320 19.59 0.88 34.86
C SER A 320 20.21 1.50 33.59
N ALA A 321 19.38 1.80 32.57
CA ALA A 321 19.83 2.46 31.35
C ALA A 321 20.49 3.83 31.60
N ALA A 322 20.16 4.48 32.71
CA ALA A 322 20.81 5.72 33.14
C ALA A 322 22.28 5.49 33.53
N GLU A 323 22.56 4.44 34.30
CA GLU A 323 23.93 4.08 34.75
C GLU A 323 24.80 3.64 33.58
N MET A 324 24.26 2.86 32.64
CA MET A 324 24.99 2.46 31.44
C MET A 324 25.42 3.68 30.62
N MET A 325 24.54 4.68 30.46
CA MET A 325 24.92 5.90 29.74
C MET A 325 25.92 6.76 30.52
N GLU A 326 25.90 6.70 31.86
CA GLU A 326 26.87 7.40 32.70
C GLU A 326 28.27 6.77 32.56
N GLU A 327 28.36 5.44 32.56
CA GLU A 327 29.60 4.70 32.27
C GLU A 327 30.11 4.96 30.85
N ALA A 328 29.22 5.02 29.85
CA ALA A 328 29.59 5.36 28.48
C ALA A 328 30.19 6.78 28.39
N ILE A 329 29.57 7.76 29.06
CA ILE A 329 30.06 9.14 29.08
C ILE A 329 31.43 9.20 29.76
N GLU A 330 31.62 8.50 30.87
CA GLU A 330 32.90 8.42 31.56
C GLU A 330 33.97 7.77 30.68
N TYR A 331 33.64 6.67 30.01
CA TYR A 331 34.54 6.00 29.07
C TYR A 331 34.98 6.93 27.94
N ILE A 332 34.06 7.68 27.34
CA ILE A 332 34.37 8.66 26.29
C ILE A 332 35.32 9.73 26.82
N ARG A 333 35.06 10.25 28.03
CA ARG A 333 35.91 11.27 28.66
C ARG A 333 37.30 10.76 29.06
N ASN A 334 37.44 9.47 29.30
CA ASN A 334 38.74 8.87 29.60
C ASN A 334 39.52 8.48 28.35
N ASN A 335 38.86 8.32 27.19
CA ASN A 335 39.46 7.80 25.96
C ASN A 335 39.34 8.74 24.74
N PHE A 336 38.92 10.01 24.91
CA PHE A 336 38.70 10.93 23.79
C PHE A 336 39.95 11.21 22.92
N GLN A 337 41.15 10.94 23.46
CA GLN A 337 42.44 11.23 22.81
C GLN A 337 42.79 10.21 21.71
N THR A 338 42.16 9.04 21.70
CA THR A 338 42.40 8.00 20.69
C THR A 338 41.41 8.08 19.54
N ASP A 339 41.56 7.22 18.53
CA ASP A 339 40.57 7.04 17.46
C ASP A 339 39.32 6.32 18.00
N LEU A 340 38.52 7.08 18.76
CA LEU A 340 37.36 6.57 19.49
C LEU A 340 36.12 6.55 18.61
N GLY A 341 35.68 5.34 18.25
CA GLY A 341 34.46 5.08 17.49
C GLY A 341 33.22 4.87 18.36
N VAL A 342 32.04 4.95 17.74
CA VAL A 342 30.76 4.68 18.43
C VAL A 342 30.65 3.20 18.82
N GLU A 343 31.29 2.33 18.04
CA GLU A 343 31.38 0.88 18.24
C GLU A 343 32.03 0.55 19.58
N GLN A 344 33.14 1.21 19.88
CA GLN A 344 33.92 0.99 21.11
C GLN A 344 33.15 1.47 22.35
N ALA A 345 32.46 2.61 22.24
CA ALA A 345 31.62 3.13 23.33
C ALA A 345 30.39 2.24 23.58
N ALA A 346 29.80 1.66 22.53
CA ALA A 346 28.68 0.73 22.64
C ALA A 346 29.12 -0.62 23.23
N GLU A 347 30.25 -1.16 22.77
CA GLU A 347 30.85 -2.40 23.29
C GLU A 347 31.18 -2.30 24.78
N LYS A 348 31.70 -1.15 25.22
CA LYS A 348 32.05 -0.90 26.64
C LYS A 348 30.88 -1.09 27.60
N VAL A 349 29.66 -0.74 27.16
CA VAL A 349 28.43 -0.88 27.95
C VAL A 349 27.60 -2.09 27.52
N GLY A 350 28.17 -2.96 26.70
CA GLY A 350 27.55 -4.20 26.23
C GLY A 350 26.34 -3.99 25.33
N LEU A 351 26.20 -2.83 24.67
CA LEU A 351 25.06 -2.50 23.83
C LEU A 351 25.40 -2.63 22.34
N SER A 352 24.37 -2.87 21.52
CA SER A 352 24.50 -2.67 20.07
C SER A 352 24.66 -1.18 19.74
N VAL A 353 25.37 -0.88 18.65
CA VAL A 353 25.66 0.50 18.20
C VAL A 353 24.39 1.33 18.00
N SER A 354 23.35 0.72 17.44
CA SER A 354 22.07 1.38 17.17
C SER A 354 21.33 1.73 18.46
N TYR A 355 21.30 0.82 19.43
CA TYR A 355 20.64 1.06 20.72
C TYR A 355 21.41 2.04 21.59
N PHE A 356 22.74 1.95 21.59
CA PHE A 356 23.62 2.93 22.19
C PHE A 356 23.35 4.33 21.64
N SER A 357 23.32 4.48 20.31
CA SER A 357 23.12 5.79 19.67
C SER A 357 21.78 6.43 20.04
N LEU A 358 20.72 5.63 20.17
CA LEU A 358 19.40 6.08 20.62
C LEU A 358 19.44 6.57 22.07
N LEU A 359 19.92 5.74 23.00
CA LEU A 359 19.98 6.06 24.42
C LEU A 359 20.91 7.25 24.69
N PHE A 360 22.07 7.27 24.03
CA PHE A 360 23.07 8.32 24.18
C PHE A 360 22.53 9.67 23.74
N LYS A 361 21.80 9.72 22.61
CA LYS A 361 21.14 10.95 22.13
C LYS A 361 19.99 11.36 23.04
N GLN A 362 19.21 10.42 23.58
CA GLN A 362 18.15 10.74 24.55
C GLN A 362 18.72 11.33 25.85
N LYS A 363 19.85 10.80 26.34
CA LYS A 363 20.49 11.26 27.58
C LYS A 363 21.25 12.58 27.41
N THR A 364 22.02 12.72 26.33
CA THR A 364 22.93 13.86 26.13
C THR A 364 22.36 14.95 25.23
N GLY A 365 21.29 14.67 24.48
CA GLY A 365 20.76 15.55 23.43
C GLY A 365 21.62 15.61 22.16
N LEU A 366 22.76 14.93 22.12
CA LEU A 366 23.77 15.02 21.06
C LEU A 366 24.04 13.67 20.41
N THR A 367 24.56 13.68 19.18
CA THR A 367 25.14 12.47 18.60
C THR A 367 26.45 12.13 19.31
N PHE A 368 26.87 10.86 19.23
CA PHE A 368 28.17 10.43 19.76
C PHE A 368 29.32 11.30 19.22
N LEU A 369 29.37 11.50 17.90
CA LEU A 369 30.44 12.26 17.25
C LEU A 369 30.43 13.74 17.68
N ASP A 370 29.25 14.34 17.83
CA ASP A 370 29.12 15.72 18.33
C ASP A 370 29.58 15.84 19.78
N TYR A 371 29.22 14.87 20.62
CA TYR A 371 29.63 14.83 22.02
C TYR A 371 31.15 14.67 22.15
N LEU A 372 31.74 13.71 21.45
CA LEU A 372 33.18 13.50 21.42
C LEU A 372 33.91 14.76 20.92
N THR A 373 33.40 15.38 19.86
CA THR A 373 33.94 16.66 19.36
C THR A 373 33.91 17.73 20.43
N ASN A 374 32.80 17.87 21.17
CA ASN A 374 32.68 18.85 22.24
C ASN A 374 33.68 18.58 23.37
N VAL A 375 33.80 17.34 23.84
CA VAL A 375 34.79 16.94 24.85
C VAL A 375 36.21 17.30 24.37
N ARG A 376 36.57 16.95 23.14
CA ARG A 376 37.88 17.31 22.58
C ARG A 376 38.11 18.83 22.54
N MET A 377 37.09 19.62 22.19
CA MET A 377 37.22 21.08 22.19
C MET A 377 37.35 21.66 23.60
N GLU A 378 36.65 21.10 24.59
CA GLU A 378 36.78 21.50 26.00
C GLU A 378 38.21 21.29 26.51
N TYR A 379 38.80 20.11 26.27
CA TYR A 379 40.20 19.83 26.61
C TYR A 379 41.18 20.69 25.81
N ALA A 380 40.91 20.96 24.54
CA ALA A 380 41.73 21.86 23.73
C ALA A 380 41.75 23.28 24.32
N CYS A 381 40.59 23.78 24.77
CA CYS A 381 40.51 25.05 25.50
C CYS A 381 41.32 25.01 26.80
N LEU A 382 41.25 23.93 27.58
CA LEU A 382 42.07 23.78 28.81
C LEU A 382 43.57 23.81 28.52
N PHE A 383 44.05 23.09 27.49
CA PHE A 383 45.47 23.13 27.11
C PHE A 383 45.90 24.51 26.59
N LEU A 384 45.05 25.19 25.82
CA LEU A 384 45.36 26.54 25.31
C LEU A 384 45.51 27.57 26.43
N LYS A 385 44.76 27.41 27.53
CA LYS A 385 44.80 28.28 28.72
C LYS A 385 46.00 28.00 29.62
N ASN A 386 46.28 26.73 29.87
CA ASN A 386 47.17 26.32 30.97
C ASN A 386 48.56 25.84 30.53
N THR A 387 48.82 25.79 29.22
CA THR A 387 50.10 25.29 28.68
C THR A 387 50.61 26.16 27.53
N ASP A 388 51.90 26.04 27.24
CA ASP A 388 52.56 26.69 26.09
C ASP A 388 52.67 25.79 24.85
N LEU A 389 52.03 24.62 24.87
CA LEU A 389 52.01 23.66 23.76
C LEU A 389 51.57 24.32 22.45
N LYS A 390 52.23 24.00 21.35
CA LYS A 390 51.88 24.48 20.01
C LYS A 390 50.55 23.87 19.56
N THR A 391 49.87 24.54 18.64
CA THR A 391 48.54 24.13 18.17
C THR A 391 48.50 22.71 17.60
N TYR A 392 49.59 22.25 16.97
CA TYR A 392 49.67 20.87 16.46
C TYR A 392 49.81 19.84 17.60
N GLU A 393 50.59 20.14 18.64
CA GLU A 393 50.74 19.28 19.82
C GLU A 393 49.42 19.15 20.58
N ILE A 394 48.63 20.24 20.62
CA ILE A 394 47.29 20.22 21.20
C ILE A 394 46.34 19.41 20.33
N ALA A 395 46.39 19.54 19.01
CA ALA A 395 45.56 18.73 18.10
C ALA A 395 45.81 17.23 18.34
N GLU A 396 47.08 16.83 18.41
CA GLU A 396 47.47 15.44 18.67
C GLU A 396 46.99 14.94 20.04
N LYS A 397 47.25 15.70 21.11
CA LYS A 397 46.82 15.36 22.48
C LYS A 397 45.32 15.22 22.66
N VAL A 398 44.56 15.82 21.76
CA VAL A 398 43.12 15.92 21.84
C VAL A 398 42.44 15.00 20.79
N GLY A 399 43.22 14.16 20.11
CA GLY A 399 42.75 13.09 19.23
C GLY A 399 42.54 13.49 17.77
N TYR A 400 43.23 14.52 17.28
CA TYR A 400 43.23 14.92 15.88
C TYR A 400 44.59 14.67 15.23
N ILE A 401 44.59 13.89 14.15
CA ILE A 401 45.79 13.63 13.33
C ILE A 401 46.13 14.88 12.49
N ASP A 402 45.12 15.56 11.94
CA ASP A 402 45.30 16.74 11.08
C ASP A 402 45.06 18.05 11.86
N GLN A 403 46.12 18.85 12.00
CA GLN A 403 46.09 20.16 12.66
C GLN A 403 45.17 21.17 11.95
N ARG A 404 45.11 21.17 10.61
CA ARG A 404 44.29 22.11 9.84
C ARG A 404 42.81 21.80 10.07
N TYR A 405 42.44 20.51 10.06
CA TYR A 405 41.08 20.07 10.36
C TYR A 405 40.69 20.43 11.79
N PHE A 406 41.55 20.13 12.78
CA PHE A 406 41.36 20.57 14.16
C PHE A 406 41.10 22.08 14.27
N SER A 407 41.92 22.89 13.59
CA SER A 407 41.79 24.35 13.65
C SER A 407 40.48 24.85 13.03
N GLN A 408 39.98 24.19 11.98
CA GLN A 408 38.68 24.50 11.38
C GLN A 408 37.52 24.14 12.31
N VAL A 409 37.56 22.94 12.90
CA VAL A 409 36.53 22.47 13.86
C VAL A 409 36.51 23.38 15.09
N PHE A 410 37.68 23.72 15.63
CA PHE A 410 37.82 24.63 16.77
C PHE A 410 37.26 26.02 16.45
N LYS A 411 37.59 26.59 15.27
CA LYS A 411 37.04 27.88 14.83
C LYS A 411 35.52 27.84 14.73
N ARG A 412 34.95 26.75 14.23
CA ARG A 412 33.48 26.58 14.11
C ARG A 412 32.80 26.49 15.48
N LYS A 413 33.41 25.80 16.45
CA LYS A 413 32.84 25.59 17.78
C LYS A 413 33.02 26.80 18.71
N MET A 414 34.15 27.50 18.60
CA MET A 414 34.53 28.59 19.52
C MET A 414 34.43 29.99 18.90
N ASN A 415 34.05 30.09 17.61
CA ASN A 415 34.05 31.33 16.81
C ASN A 415 35.39 32.06 16.71
N GLN A 416 36.50 31.38 17.02
CA GLN A 416 37.86 31.91 16.92
C GLN A 416 38.87 30.78 16.73
N THR A 417 40.00 31.07 16.09
CA THR A 417 41.07 30.08 15.91
C THR A 417 41.75 29.75 17.26
N PRO A 418 42.39 28.57 17.40
CA PRO A 418 43.15 28.22 18.61
C PRO A 418 44.16 29.31 19.05
N SER A 419 44.87 29.91 18.09
CA SER A 419 45.84 30.97 18.35
C SER A 419 45.19 32.27 18.82
N GLN A 420 44.03 32.64 18.26
CA GLN A 420 43.23 33.78 18.72
C GLN A 420 42.67 33.52 20.12
N TYR A 421 42.15 32.32 20.37
CA TYR A 421 41.66 31.88 21.68
C TYR A 421 42.74 32.03 22.75
N ARG A 422 43.95 31.51 22.51
CA ARG A 422 45.06 31.65 23.45
C ARG A 422 45.42 33.10 23.75
N LYS A 423 45.50 33.96 22.72
CA LYS A 423 45.75 35.40 22.92
C LYS A 423 44.64 36.05 23.76
N SER A 424 43.38 35.69 23.51
CA SER A 424 42.23 36.25 24.23
C SER A 424 42.19 35.87 25.71
N VAL A 425 42.69 34.68 26.07
CA VAL A 425 42.69 34.21 27.46
C VAL A 425 43.98 34.57 28.21
N LYS A 426 45.11 34.81 27.53
CA LYS A 426 46.34 35.32 28.18
C LYS A 426 46.33 36.84 28.41
N ASN A 427 45.46 37.58 27.73
CA ASN A 427 45.28 39.03 27.89
C ASN A 427 44.15 39.40 28.88
N LYS A 428 43.56 38.41 29.56
CA LYS A 428 42.65 38.54 30.70
C LYS A 428 43.34 37.92 31.91
#